data_AF-A0AA38IGJ9-F1
#
_entry.id   AF-A0AA38IGJ9-F1
#
_cell.length_a   1.000
_cell.length_b   1.000
_cell.length_c   1.000
_cell.angle_alpha   90.00
_cell.angle_beta   90.00
_cell.angle_gamma   90.00
#
_symmetry.space_group_name_H-M   'P 1'
#
loop_
_entity.id
_entity.type
_entity.pdbx_description
1 polymer ?
#
loop_
_entity_poly.entity_id
_entity_poly.type
_entity_poly.pdbx_seq_one_letter_code
_entity_poly.pdbx_strand_id
1 'polypeptide(L)'
;MTGALFEKWFQEQLLKNIPEGTVIVMDNAPSHSRLLEKVPNTSFRKMEILEFLERKKVPIPPESKTKKQLLQLVATQHFQKTYNR
;
A
#
# COMPACT_ATOMS: atom_id res chain seq x y z
N MET A 1 -18.17 3.97 -2.71
CA MET A 1 -17.95 3.94 -1.24
C MET A 1 -16.45 4.06 -0.97
N THR A 2 -16.05 4.67 0.14
CA THR A 2 -14.65 4.64 0.60
C THR A 2 -14.38 3.33 1.36
N GLY A 3 -13.11 2.89 1.44
CA GLY A 3 -12.76 1.69 2.20
C GLY A 3 -13.18 1.76 3.67
N ALA A 4 -13.02 2.93 4.31
CA ALA A 4 -13.45 3.14 5.70
C ALA A 4 -14.97 3.02 5.89
N LEU A 5 -15.77 3.47 4.92
CA LEU A 5 -17.23 3.33 4.99
C LEU A 5 -17.65 1.87 4.80
N PHE A 6 -16.97 1.15 3.90
CA PHE A 6 -17.18 -0.28 3.71
C PHE A 6 -16.82 -1.08 4.98
N GLU A 7 -15.64 -0.84 5.57
CA GLU A 7 -15.21 -1.50 6.81
C GLU A 7 -16.23 -1.29 7.94
N LYS A 8 -16.70 -0.05 8.12
CA LYS A 8 -17.72 0.27 9.13
C LYS A 8 -19.02 -0.47 8.88
N TRP A 9 -19.55 -0.42 7.66
CA TRP A 9 -20.77 -1.14 7.31
C TRP A 9 -20.61 -2.66 7.48
N PHE A 10 -19.48 -3.21 7.06
CA PHE A 10 -19.19 -4.64 7.15
C PHE A 10 -19.17 -5.12 8.61
N GLN A 11 -18.46 -4.40 9.48
CA GLN A 11 -18.33 -4.76 10.89
C GLN A 11 -19.60 -4.47 11.70
N GLU A 12 -20.23 -3.32 11.48
CA GLU A 12 -21.32 -2.86 12.33
C GLU A 12 -22.70 -3.32 11.85
N GLN A 13 -22.86 -3.59 10.56
CA GLN A 13 -24.13 -4.00 9.98
C GLN A 13 -24.09 -5.44 9.52
N LEU A 14 -23.17 -5.82 8.60
CA LEU A 14 -23.20 -7.16 8.02
C LEU A 14 -22.89 -8.23 9.07
N LEU A 15 -21.73 -8.17 9.73
CA LEU A 15 -21.28 -9.22 10.66
C LEU A 15 -22.19 -9.41 11.87
N LYS A 16 -22.90 -8.36 12.31
CA LYS A 16 -23.83 -8.45 13.45
C LYS A 16 -25.17 -9.09 13.11
N ASN A 17 -25.54 -9.13 11.83
CA ASN A 17 -26.87 -9.53 11.38
C ASN A 17 -26.88 -10.84 10.57
N ILE A 18 -25.73 -11.50 10.41
CA ILE A 18 -25.66 -12.80 9.75
C ILE A 18 -25.62 -13.96 10.76
N PRO A 19 -26.24 -15.12 10.45
CA PRO A 19 -26.13 -16.30 11.28
C PRO A 19 -24.70 -16.85 11.37
N GLU A 20 -24.40 -17.56 12.46
CA GLU A 20 -23.18 -18.35 12.56
C GLU A 20 -23.07 -19.39 11.43
N GLY A 21 -21.84 -19.68 11.00
CA GLY A 21 -21.58 -20.62 9.90
C GLY A 21 -21.84 -20.04 8.49
N THR A 22 -22.18 -18.76 8.38
CA THR A 22 -22.33 -18.10 7.08
C THR A 22 -20.98 -17.92 6.38
N VAL A 23 -20.91 -18.31 5.10
CA VAL A 23 -19.73 -18.06 4.24
C VAL A 23 -19.94 -16.75 3.50
N ILE A 24 -19.01 -15.82 3.67
CA ILE A 24 -18.98 -14.54 2.94
C ILE A 24 -17.98 -14.67 1.80
N VAL A 25 -18.45 -14.52 0.56
CA VAL A 25 -17.59 -14.43 -0.63
C VAL A 25 -17.63 -13.00 -1.14
N MET A 26 -16.47 -12.34 -1.19
CA MET A 26 -16.33 -10.97 -1.69
C MET A 26 -15.43 -10.96 -2.92
N ASP A 27 -15.77 -10.13 -3.90
CA ASP A 27 -14.90 -9.84 -5.02
C ASP A 27 -13.74 -8.93 -4.59
N ASN A 28 -12.63 -8.99 -5.33
CA ASN A 28 -11.48 -8.13 -5.05
C ASN A 28 -11.71 -6.73 -5.66
N ALA A 29 -12.58 -5.93 -5.06
CA ALA A 29 -12.78 -4.54 -5.43
C ALA A 29 -11.74 -3.62 -4.74
N PRO A 30 -11.30 -2.51 -5.38
CA PRO A 30 -10.28 -1.62 -4.85
C PRO A 30 -10.58 -1.05 -3.45
N SER A 31 -11.86 -0.98 -3.07
CA SER A 31 -12.32 -0.53 -1.75
C SER A 31 -12.10 -1.56 -0.62
N HIS A 32 -11.83 -2.83 -0.94
CA HIS A 32 -11.58 -3.90 0.04
C HIS A 32 -10.09 -4.10 0.34
N SER A 33 -9.21 -3.70 -0.58
CA SER A 33 -7.76 -3.84 -0.40
C SER A 33 -7.14 -2.50 -0.02
N ARG A 34 -6.65 -2.36 1.22
CA ARG A 34 -5.85 -1.20 1.62
C ARG A 34 -4.40 -1.43 1.21
N LEU A 35 -3.87 -0.58 0.32
CA LEU A 35 -2.45 -0.55 0.03
C LEU A 35 -1.70 -0.11 1.30
N LEU A 36 -1.00 -1.05 1.92
CA LEU A 36 -0.33 -0.83 3.21
C LEU A 36 0.90 0.04 3.06
N GLU A 37 1.62 -0.12 1.95
CA GLU A 37 2.80 0.68 1.66
C GLU A 37 2.85 1.04 0.18
N LYS A 38 2.86 2.35 -0.10
CA LYS A 38 3.07 2.86 -1.46
C LYS A 38 4.56 2.83 -1.76
N VAL A 39 4.94 2.05 -2.77
CA VAL A 39 6.27 2.17 -3.40
C VAL A 39 6.34 3.54 -4.09
N PRO A 40 7.42 4.33 -3.87
CA PRO A 40 7.54 5.66 -4.46
C PRO A 40 7.44 5.63 -5.98
N ASN A 41 6.80 6.66 -6.54
CA ASN A 41 6.65 6.83 -7.98
C ASN A 41 6.94 8.29 -8.38
N THR A 42 6.72 8.64 -9.65
CA THR A 42 7.00 9.99 -10.18
C THR A 42 6.23 11.12 -9.49
N SER A 43 5.16 10.85 -8.73
CA SER A 43 4.45 11.85 -7.94
C SER A 43 5.11 12.16 -6.59
N PHE A 44 6.02 11.30 -6.08
CA PHE A 44 6.66 11.49 -4.77
C PHE A 44 7.72 12.60 -4.83
N ARG A 45 7.88 13.36 -3.75
CA ARG A 45 8.98 14.31 -3.56
C ARG A 45 10.29 13.54 -3.36
N LYS A 46 11.41 14.20 -3.66
CA LYS A 46 12.75 13.61 -3.48
C LYS A 46 12.97 13.10 -2.04
N MET A 47 12.59 13.90 -1.05
CA MET A 47 12.77 13.52 0.36
C MET A 47 11.95 12.29 0.74
N GLU A 48 10.70 12.20 0.28
CA GLU A 48 9.84 11.03 0.55
C GLU A 48 10.43 9.74 -0.05
N ILE A 49 11.13 9.82 -1.18
CA ILE A 49 11.82 8.68 -1.79
C ILE A 49 13.05 8.28 -0.95
N LEU A 50 13.80 9.26 -0.41
CA LEU A 50 14.95 9.01 0.46
C LEU A 50 14.52 8.34 1.77
N GLU A 51 13.50 8.87 2.44
CA GLU A 51 12.93 8.31 3.67
C GLU A 51 12.40 6.88 3.44
N PHE A 52 11.79 6.62 2.27
CA PHE A 52 11.37 5.28 1.90
C PHE A 52 12.56 4.32 1.78
N LEU A 53 13.61 4.71 1.07
CA LEU A 53 14.81 3.89 0.88
C LEU A 53 15.54 3.63 2.21
N GLU A 54 15.63 4.64 3.07
CA GLU A 54 16.21 4.53 4.41
C GLU A 54 15.42 3.56 5.29
N ARG A 55 14.08 3.68 5.32
CA ARG A 55 13.20 2.73 6.05
C ARG A 55 13.36 1.30 5.53
N LYS A 56 13.58 1.14 4.23
CA LYS A 56 13.85 -0.17 3.59
C LYS A 56 15.31 -0.62 3.72
N LYS A 57 16.16 0.17 4.40
CA LYS A 57 17.60 -0.07 4.59
C LYS A 57 18.34 -0.31 3.27
N VAL A 58 17.92 0.37 2.21
CA VAL A 58 18.58 0.31 0.90
C VAL A 58 19.74 1.31 0.88
N PRO A 59 20.97 0.86 0.61
CA PRO A 59 22.11 1.76 0.44
C PRO A 59 21.85 2.73 -0.70
N ILE A 60 22.04 4.04 -0.44
CA ILE A 60 21.87 5.08 -1.44
C ILE A 60 23.28 5.49 -1.93
N PRO A 61 23.62 5.21 -3.20
CA PRO A 61 24.93 5.56 -3.72
C PRO A 61 25.14 7.10 -3.73
N PRO A 62 26.35 7.62 -3.45
CA PRO A 62 26.63 9.06 -3.42
C PRO A 62 26.29 9.80 -4.73
N GLU A 63 26.32 9.11 -5.86
CA GLU A 63 25.97 9.60 -7.19
C GLU A 63 24.45 9.75 -7.40
N SER A 64 23.62 9.09 -6.58
CA SER A 64 22.17 9.09 -6.68
C SER A 64 21.56 10.34 -6.00
N LYS A 65 21.81 11.50 -6.59
CA LYS A 65 21.36 12.80 -6.05
C LYS A 65 20.06 13.31 -6.67
N THR A 66 19.65 12.78 -7.82
CA THR A 66 18.44 13.24 -8.52
C THR A 66 17.23 12.35 -8.21
N LYS A 67 16.02 12.93 -8.27
CA LYS A 67 14.77 12.17 -8.13
C LYS A 67 14.69 11.00 -9.13
N LYS A 68 15.20 11.20 -10.35
CA LYS A 68 15.22 10.17 -11.40
C LYS A 68 16.09 8.97 -11.00
N GLN A 69 17.31 9.21 -10.52
CA GLN A 69 18.22 8.14 -10.07
C GLN A 69 17.65 7.39 -8.86
N LEU A 70 17.05 8.11 -7.91
CA LEU A 70 16.42 7.49 -6.74
C LEU A 70 15.22 6.61 -7.15
N LEU A 71 14.39 7.05 -8.10
CA LEU A 71 13.31 6.22 -8.65
C LEU A 71 13.84 4.99 -9.40
N GLN A 72 14.97 5.13 -10.11
CA GLN A 72 15.61 4.00 -10.77
C GLN A 72 16.12 2.98 -9.74
N LEU A 73 16.73 3.45 -8.64
CA LEU A 73 17.14 2.59 -7.54
C LEU A 73 15.94 1.86 -6.91
N VAL A 74 14.81 2.57 -6.71
CA VAL A 74 13.56 1.96 -6.24
C VAL A 74 13.06 0.87 -7.20
N ALA A 75 13.14 1.11 -8.50
CA ALA A 75 12.73 0.13 -9.51
C ALA A 75 13.61 -1.14 -9.52
N THR A 76 14.92 -1.00 -9.30
CA THR A 76 15.86 -2.13 -9.25
C THR A 76 15.64 -3.05 -8.05
N GLN A 77 15.11 -2.52 -6.94
CA GLN A 77 14.92 -3.28 -5.69
C GLN A 77 13.66 -4.16 -5.68
N HIS A 78 12.86 -4.19 -6.76
CA HIS A 78 11.66 -5.03 -6.92
C HIS A 78 10.73 -5.05 -5.70
N PHE A 79 10.48 -3.88 -5.08
CA PHE A 79 9.60 -3.80 -3.92
C PHE A 79 8.19 -4.29 -4.24
N GLN A 80 7.74 -5.32 -3.53
CA GLN A 80 6.37 -5.81 -3.65
C GLN A 80 5.41 -4.84 -2.96
N LYS A 81 4.29 -4.55 -3.64
CA LYS A 81 3.17 -3.84 -3.03
C LYS A 81 2.51 -4.77 -2.01
N THR A 82 2.55 -4.41 -0.74
CA THR A 82 1.82 -5.12 0.31
C THR A 82 0.38 -4.63 0.38
N TYR A 83 -0.55 -5.57 0.26
CA TYR A 83 -1.97 -5.34 0.45
C TYR A 83 -2.39 -6.04 1.75
N ASN A 84 -3.22 -5.38 2.56
CA ASN A 84 -3.93 -6.10 3.61
C ASN A 84 -4.90 -7.06 2.91
N ARG A 85 -4.76 -8.36 3.16
CA ARG A 85 -5.74 -9.39 2.79
C ARG A 85 -6.61 -9.71 3.98
#